data_AF-A0A3C0I168-F1
#
_entry.id   AF-A0A3C0I168-F1
#
_cell.length_a   1.000
_cell.length_b   1.000
_cell.length_c   1.000
_cell.angle_alpha   90.00
_cell.angle_beta   90.00
_cell.angle_gamma   90.00
#
_symmetry.space_group_name_H-M   'P 1'
#
loop_
_entity.id
_entity.type
_entity.pdbx_description
1 polymer ?
#
loop_
_entity_poly.entity_id
_entity_poly.type
_entity_poly.pdbx_seq_one_letter_code
_entity_poly.pdbx_strand_id
1 'polypeptide(L)'
;MILKPRVAQFKEPEQFSILIVCEDSKSAVYYFERKIKECALSKTATIEKIDSQDIAVDVEGSKKGSAPKSVVDYAISKRDEYNKQAKKKGMYLYKKVYCVMDVDDHPTLNEAIDKIYSVNETNIDSELIHIVSNENFEIWYLLHFLEYSTKALHRPPSQKNKSPRKIFIPPDQRIDKLIETFLGEDYEDLKSYPQIFQLIKEKGGDEQKAIQYANKLEKYHREHSPDQPVYLSNPSTEVYQLIVKLNELAELRKPLNPSQMGDITQTDLKNADYPFKDDELTNTLLQLINKQYSQETKARKVALLMDIFKNPYHNTACHEHTNIASYFYQHYPRS
;
A
#
# COMPACT_ATOMS: atom_id res chain seq x y z
N MET A 1 21.97 -40.90 -18.27
CA MET A 1 20.94 -39.86 -18.52
C MET A 1 21.14 -38.79 -17.45
N ILE A 2 21.72 -37.65 -17.82
CA ILE A 2 21.99 -36.57 -16.86
C ILE A 2 20.64 -35.92 -16.53
N LEU A 3 20.17 -36.12 -15.30
CA LEU A 3 19.01 -35.41 -14.77
C LEU A 3 19.33 -33.91 -14.84
N LYS A 4 18.67 -33.20 -15.75
CA LYS A 4 18.70 -31.73 -15.75
C LYS A 4 18.35 -31.26 -14.34
N PRO A 5 19.10 -30.33 -13.73
CA PRO A 5 18.67 -29.74 -12.47
C PRO A 5 17.26 -29.20 -12.71
N ARG A 6 16.30 -29.62 -11.88
CA ARG A 6 15.04 -28.88 -11.75
C ARG A 6 15.47 -27.48 -11.38
N VAL A 7 15.39 -26.55 -12.33
CA VAL A 7 15.46 -25.11 -12.07
C VAL A 7 14.53 -24.91 -10.89
N ALA A 8 15.09 -24.52 -9.74
CA ALA A 8 14.31 -24.31 -8.54
C ALA A 8 13.23 -23.29 -8.88
N GLN A 9 11.99 -23.77 -9.03
CA GLN A 9 10.83 -22.92 -9.22
C GLN A 9 10.77 -22.01 -7.99
N PHE A 10 10.89 -20.71 -8.25
CA PHE A 10 10.60 -19.60 -7.36
C PHE A 10 9.68 -20.01 -6.23
N LYS A 11 10.24 -20.20 -5.04
CA LYS A 11 9.45 -20.18 -3.82
C LYS A 11 9.58 -18.76 -3.27
N GLU A 12 8.43 -18.15 -2.98
CA GLU A 12 8.27 -16.97 -2.10
C GLU A 12 7.99 -15.60 -2.74
N PRO A 13 7.28 -15.57 -3.87
CA PRO A 13 6.20 -14.60 -4.06
C PRO A 13 4.82 -15.24 -4.28
N GLU A 14 4.78 -16.54 -4.55
CA GLU A 14 3.54 -17.31 -4.68
C GLU A 14 3.03 -17.85 -3.34
N GLN A 15 3.82 -17.77 -2.26
CA GLN A 15 3.45 -18.36 -0.96
C GLN A 15 2.47 -17.52 -0.13
N PHE A 16 2.13 -16.31 -0.57
CA PHE A 16 1.18 -15.47 0.14
C PHE A 16 0.27 -14.72 -0.83
N SER A 17 -1.02 -14.74 -0.53
CA SER A 17 -2.02 -13.94 -1.23
C SER A 17 -2.19 -12.61 -0.49
N ILE A 18 -2.62 -11.57 -1.22
CA ILE A 18 -3.05 -10.30 -0.63
C ILE A 18 -4.51 -10.02 -0.99
N LEU A 19 -5.20 -9.39 -0.06
CA LEU A 19 -6.55 -8.87 -0.25
C LEU A 19 -6.49 -7.33 -0.20
N ILE A 20 -7.12 -6.66 -1.15
CA ILE A 20 -7.28 -5.20 -1.15
C ILE A 20 -8.79 -4.93 -1.12
N VAL A 21 -9.26 -4.22 -0.11
CA VAL A 21 -10.67 -3.84 0.05
C VAL A 21 -10.77 -2.33 -0.09
N CYS A 22 -11.53 -1.88 -1.08
CA CYS A 22 -11.73 -0.45 -1.34
C CYS A 22 -13.07 0.03 -0.78
N GLU A 23 -13.05 1.20 -0.14
CA GLU A 23 -14.25 1.91 0.30
C GLU A 23 -15.21 2.21 -0.85
N ASP A 24 -14.68 2.66 -1.98
CA ASP A 24 -15.44 2.95 -3.18
C ASP A 24 -15.45 1.78 -4.17
N SER A 25 -16.44 1.76 -5.07
CA SER A 25 -16.62 0.66 -6.03
C SER A 25 -16.03 0.93 -7.43
N LYS A 26 -15.37 2.06 -7.62
CA LYS A 26 -14.98 2.58 -8.94
C LYS A 26 -13.55 3.13 -8.96
N SER A 27 -13.28 4.32 -8.45
CA SER A 27 -11.99 5.00 -8.58
C SER A 27 -10.82 4.14 -8.09
N ALA A 28 -10.79 3.76 -6.80
CA ALA A 28 -9.71 2.93 -6.29
C ALA A 28 -9.68 1.56 -6.98
N VAL A 29 -10.85 0.95 -7.16
CA VAL A 29 -11.01 -0.39 -7.77
C VAL A 29 -10.42 -0.42 -9.18
N TYR A 30 -10.82 0.50 -10.06
CA TYR A 30 -10.36 0.57 -11.45
C TYR A 30 -8.87 0.84 -11.55
N TYR A 31 -8.33 1.69 -10.66
CA TYR A 31 -6.90 1.92 -10.60
C TYR A 31 -6.15 0.63 -10.22
N PHE A 32 -6.52 0.00 -9.11
CA PHE A 32 -5.82 -1.19 -8.62
C PHE A 32 -6.00 -2.41 -9.52
N GLU A 33 -7.16 -2.63 -10.12
CA GLU A 33 -7.39 -3.73 -11.07
C GLU A 33 -6.40 -3.66 -12.24
N ARG A 34 -6.22 -2.47 -12.80
CA ARG A 34 -5.27 -2.23 -13.89
C ARG A 34 -3.83 -2.36 -13.40
N LYS A 35 -3.49 -1.83 -12.23
CA LYS A 35 -2.16 -1.95 -11.63
C LYS A 35 -1.77 -3.42 -11.39
N ILE A 36 -2.67 -4.22 -10.81
CA ILE A 36 -2.47 -5.66 -10.57
C ILE A 36 -2.23 -6.39 -11.89
N LYS A 37 -3.01 -6.07 -12.92
CA LYS A 37 -2.87 -6.68 -14.24
C LYS A 37 -1.51 -6.37 -14.85
N GLU A 38 -1.06 -5.11 -14.80
CA GLU A 38 0.25 -4.69 -15.28
C GLU A 38 1.40 -5.37 -14.52
N CYS A 39 1.24 -5.54 -13.20
CA CYS A 39 2.20 -6.22 -12.35
C CYS A 39 2.14 -7.76 -12.47
N ALA A 40 1.27 -8.30 -13.33
CA ALA A 40 1.00 -9.74 -13.46
C ALA A 40 0.65 -10.42 -12.12
N LEU A 41 -0.07 -9.72 -11.23
CA LEU A 41 -0.39 -10.18 -9.87
C LEU A 41 -1.77 -10.83 -9.74
N SER A 42 -2.54 -10.98 -10.83
CA SER A 42 -3.94 -11.43 -10.81
C SER A 42 -4.18 -12.81 -10.16
N LYS A 43 -3.13 -13.62 -9.93
CA LYS A 43 -3.23 -14.91 -9.25
C LYS A 43 -3.06 -14.85 -7.73
N THR A 44 -2.47 -13.77 -7.19
CA THR A 44 -2.19 -13.65 -5.74
C THR A 44 -2.66 -12.33 -5.14
N ALA A 45 -3.18 -11.41 -5.93
CA ALA A 45 -3.82 -10.21 -5.44
C ALA A 45 -5.31 -10.25 -5.79
N THR A 46 -6.16 -10.18 -4.77
CA THR A 46 -7.61 -10.10 -4.91
C THR A 46 -8.05 -8.69 -4.51
N ILE A 47 -8.91 -8.08 -5.34
CA ILE A 47 -9.57 -6.82 -5.02
C ILE A 47 -11.02 -7.14 -4.71
N GLU A 48 -11.47 -6.71 -3.54
CA GLU A 48 -12.89 -6.65 -3.20
C GLU A 48 -13.33 -5.20 -3.17
N LYS A 49 -14.56 -4.97 -3.63
CA LYS A 49 -15.22 -3.67 -3.60
C LYS A 49 -16.42 -3.76 -2.70
N ILE A 50 -16.71 -2.69 -1.96
CA ILE A 50 -17.93 -2.62 -1.16
C ILE A 50 -18.98 -1.90 -2.01
N ASP A 51 -19.97 -2.64 -2.51
CA ASP A 51 -21.12 -1.99 -3.12
C ASP A 51 -22.05 -1.46 -2.02
N SER A 52 -22.67 -0.32 -2.30
CA SER A 52 -23.72 0.31 -1.48
C SER A 52 -24.87 -0.62 -1.08
N GLN A 53 -25.04 -1.75 -1.77
CA GLN A 53 -26.06 -2.77 -1.49
C GLN A 53 -25.58 -3.88 -0.53
N ASP A 54 -24.27 -4.08 -0.36
CA ASP A 54 -23.70 -5.12 0.50
C ASP A 54 -23.65 -4.71 1.99
N ILE A 55 -23.98 -3.45 2.28
CA ILE A 55 -23.99 -2.87 3.63
C ILE A 55 -25.41 -2.94 4.20
N ALA A 56 -25.75 -4.06 4.83
CA ALA A 56 -26.82 -4.12 5.82
C ALA A 56 -26.20 -4.52 7.16
N VAL A 57 -25.94 -3.55 8.04
CA VAL A 57 -26.53 -3.42 9.38
C VAL A 57 -26.07 -2.08 9.95
N ASP A 58 -26.98 -1.09 9.92
CA ASP A 58 -26.92 0.12 10.75
C ASP A 58 -27.89 -0.13 11.92
N VAL A 59 -27.35 -0.37 13.13
CA VAL A 59 -28.13 -0.24 14.37
C VAL A 59 -27.61 1.01 15.10
N GLU A 60 -27.79 2.19 14.50
CA GLU A 60 -28.15 3.45 15.18
C GLU A 60 -28.32 4.68 14.24
N GLY A 61 -28.66 4.45 12.97
CA GLY A 61 -29.44 5.40 12.17
C GLY A 61 -28.70 6.65 11.68
N SER A 62 -27.58 6.50 10.97
CA SER A 62 -27.07 7.60 10.14
C SER A 62 -26.42 7.14 8.83
N LYS A 63 -27.24 7.21 7.77
CA LYS A 63 -26.91 7.31 6.33
C LYS A 63 -26.06 6.17 5.72
N LYS A 64 -26.76 5.42 4.87
CA LYS A 64 -26.25 4.47 3.86
C LYS A 64 -24.97 4.97 3.16
N GLY A 65 -23.85 4.29 3.41
CA GLY A 65 -22.54 4.52 2.79
C GLY A 65 -21.48 3.56 3.34
N SER A 66 -20.39 3.35 2.60
CA SER A 66 -19.22 2.56 2.99
C SER A 66 -18.35 3.34 3.98
N ALA A 67 -18.77 3.45 5.24
CA ALA A 67 -17.93 4.08 6.26
C ALA A 67 -16.60 3.31 6.44
N PRO A 68 -15.50 3.98 6.85
CA PRO A 68 -14.20 3.34 7.09
C PRO A 68 -14.27 2.05 7.93
N LYS A 69 -15.10 2.05 8.98
CA LYS A 69 -15.34 0.86 9.81
C LYS A 69 -15.94 -0.31 9.04
N SER A 70 -16.88 -0.04 8.13
CA SER A 70 -17.48 -1.06 7.26
C SER A 70 -16.45 -1.69 6.34
N VAL A 71 -15.44 -0.92 5.89
CA VAL A 71 -14.32 -1.44 5.09
C VAL A 71 -13.54 -2.49 5.87
N VAL A 72 -13.19 -2.17 7.12
CA VAL A 72 -12.45 -3.07 8.01
C VAL A 72 -13.26 -4.32 8.34
N ASP A 73 -14.55 -4.18 8.66
CA ASP A 73 -15.43 -5.30 9.01
C ASP A 73 -15.59 -6.27 7.84
N TYR A 74 -15.78 -5.72 6.64
CA TYR A 74 -15.87 -6.50 5.41
C TYR A 74 -14.54 -7.20 5.11
N ALA A 75 -13.41 -6.51 5.26
CA ALA A 75 -12.08 -7.06 5.04
C ALA A 75 -11.78 -8.24 5.98
N ILE A 76 -12.14 -8.13 7.25
CA ILE A 76 -12.04 -9.22 8.24
C ILE A 76 -12.88 -10.42 7.80
N SER A 77 -14.15 -10.19 7.48
CA SER A 77 -15.08 -11.24 7.07
C SER A 77 -14.58 -12.01 5.84
N LYS A 78 -14.19 -11.29 4.79
CA LYS A 78 -13.65 -11.88 3.55
C LYS A 78 -12.36 -12.64 3.76
N ARG A 79 -11.43 -12.07 4.54
CA ARG A 79 -10.19 -12.73 4.91
C ARG A 79 -10.48 -14.05 5.62
N ASP A 80 -11.35 -14.04 6.63
CA ASP A 80 -11.62 -15.21 7.46
C ASP A 80 -12.35 -16.31 6.67
N GLU A 81 -13.32 -15.92 5.83
CA GLU A 81 -14.00 -16.84 4.93
C GLU A 81 -13.02 -17.52 3.98
N TYR A 82 -12.20 -16.73 3.27
CA TYR A 82 -11.22 -17.25 2.32
C TYR A 82 -10.17 -18.10 3.01
N ASN A 83 -9.55 -17.61 4.08
CA ASN A 83 -8.46 -18.32 4.76
C ASN A 83 -8.93 -19.65 5.34
N LYS A 84 -10.16 -19.73 5.87
CA LYS A 84 -10.77 -20.99 6.31
C LYS A 84 -10.90 -21.99 5.15
N GLN A 85 -11.30 -21.54 3.96
CA GLN A 85 -11.40 -22.39 2.78
C GLN A 85 -10.02 -22.77 2.23
N ALA A 86 -9.09 -21.82 2.19
CA ALA A 86 -7.73 -22.00 1.68
C ALA A 86 -6.97 -23.02 2.53
N LYS A 87 -7.04 -22.94 3.87
CA LYS A 87 -6.47 -23.96 4.78
C LYS A 87 -6.98 -25.37 4.46
N LYS A 88 -8.29 -25.53 4.25
CA LYS A 88 -8.90 -26.82 3.91
C LYS A 88 -8.44 -27.37 2.57
N LYS A 89 -8.18 -26.49 1.60
CA LYS A 89 -7.79 -26.84 0.22
C LYS A 89 -6.27 -26.86 0.01
N GLY A 90 -5.46 -26.58 1.03
CA GLY A 90 -4.01 -26.42 0.91
C GLY A 90 -3.59 -25.24 0.01
N MET A 91 -4.45 -24.21 -0.09
CA MET A 91 -4.17 -22.99 -0.85
C MET A 91 -3.51 -21.93 0.05
N TYR A 92 -2.87 -20.95 -0.59
CA TYR A 92 -2.23 -19.84 0.11
C TYR A 92 -3.25 -18.94 0.78
N LEU A 93 -2.96 -18.55 2.02
CA LEU A 93 -3.78 -17.64 2.80
C LEU A 93 -3.54 -16.20 2.35
N TYR A 94 -4.52 -15.34 2.56
CA TYR A 94 -4.27 -13.91 2.61
C TYR A 94 -3.36 -13.62 3.80
N LYS A 95 -2.14 -13.16 3.55
CA LYS A 95 -1.19 -12.74 4.58
C LYS A 95 -1.27 -11.24 4.86
N LYS A 96 -1.59 -10.44 3.85
CA LYS A 96 -1.80 -8.99 4.00
C LYS A 96 -3.16 -8.59 3.46
N VAL A 97 -3.87 -7.79 4.23
CA VAL A 97 -5.20 -7.30 3.93
C VAL A 97 -5.19 -5.77 4.00
N TYR A 98 -5.27 -5.11 2.85
CA TYR A 98 -5.24 -3.66 2.74
C TYR A 98 -6.67 -3.11 2.75
N CYS A 99 -6.94 -2.19 3.67
CA CYS A 99 -8.22 -1.47 3.78
C CYS A 99 -8.01 -0.06 3.24
N VAL A 100 -8.45 0.20 2.01
CA VAL A 100 -8.31 1.51 1.34
C VAL A 100 -9.52 2.36 1.70
N MET A 101 -9.27 3.48 2.38
CA MET A 101 -10.30 4.34 2.97
C MET A 101 -10.04 5.80 2.63
N ASP A 102 -11.11 6.56 2.44
CA ASP A 102 -11.04 8.00 2.27
C ASP A 102 -11.31 8.72 3.60
N VAL A 103 -10.70 9.88 3.82
CA VAL A 103 -11.04 10.75 4.95
C VAL A 103 -12.17 11.68 4.52
N ASP A 104 -13.39 11.34 4.92
CA ASP A 104 -14.55 12.21 4.76
C ASP A 104 -15.12 12.65 6.12
N ASP A 105 -16.33 13.22 6.10
CA ASP A 105 -17.03 13.64 7.30
C ASP A 105 -17.50 12.46 8.19
N HIS A 106 -17.18 11.19 7.85
CA HIS A 106 -17.57 10.04 8.65
C HIS A 106 -16.75 9.93 9.95
N PRO A 107 -17.41 9.80 11.12
CA PRO A 107 -16.74 9.83 12.42
C PRO A 107 -15.97 8.54 12.75
N THR A 108 -16.02 7.51 11.89
CA THR A 108 -15.61 6.14 12.24
C THR A 108 -14.19 5.78 11.81
N LEU A 109 -13.41 6.70 11.22
CA LEU A 109 -12.04 6.42 10.79
C LEU A 109 -11.14 5.95 11.94
N ASN A 110 -11.17 6.65 13.08
CA ASN A 110 -10.37 6.26 14.24
C ASN A 110 -10.80 4.88 14.78
N GLU A 111 -12.10 4.61 14.85
CA GLU A 111 -12.61 3.28 15.25
C GLU A 111 -12.16 2.18 14.29
N ALA A 112 -12.11 2.47 12.99
CA ALA A 112 -11.64 1.52 11.98
C ALA A 112 -10.15 1.19 12.18
N ILE A 113 -9.32 2.21 12.45
CA ILE A 113 -7.89 2.08 12.70
C ILE A 113 -7.63 1.32 14.02
N ASP A 114 -8.33 1.68 15.10
CA ASP A 114 -8.24 0.97 16.39
C ASP A 114 -8.60 -0.51 16.24
N LYS A 115 -9.64 -0.80 15.44
CA LYS A 115 -10.04 -2.18 15.13
C LYS A 115 -8.98 -2.94 14.35
N ILE A 116 -8.32 -2.31 13.38
CA ILE A 116 -7.19 -2.91 12.66
C ILE A 116 -6.09 -3.31 13.65
N TYR A 117 -5.68 -2.41 14.55
CA TYR A 117 -4.63 -2.70 15.53
C TYR A 117 -5.04 -3.83 16.47
N SER A 118 -6.25 -3.78 17.03
CA SER A 118 -6.76 -4.83 17.94
C SER A 118 -6.81 -6.21 17.27
N VAL A 119 -7.20 -6.29 16.00
CA VAL A 119 -7.21 -7.55 15.25
C VAL A 119 -5.80 -8.06 14.99
N ASN A 120 -4.85 -7.17 14.69
CA ASN A 120 -3.46 -7.54 14.42
C ASN A 120 -2.72 -8.03 15.67
N GLU A 121 -3.10 -7.57 16.87
CA GLU A 121 -2.52 -8.07 18.13
C GLU A 121 -2.79 -9.56 18.36
N THR A 122 -3.90 -10.09 17.83
CA THR A 122 -4.35 -11.46 18.09
C THR A 122 -4.22 -12.39 16.87
N ASN A 123 -4.14 -11.83 15.65
CA ASN A 123 -4.08 -12.62 14.43
C ASN A 123 -2.64 -12.85 13.95
N ILE A 124 -2.16 -14.08 14.10
CA ILE A 124 -0.81 -14.47 13.63
C ILE A 124 -0.76 -14.84 12.14
N ASP A 125 -1.92 -15.14 11.54
CA ASP A 125 -1.99 -15.69 10.19
C ASP A 125 -1.99 -14.61 9.12
N SER A 126 -2.45 -13.40 9.47
CA SER A 126 -2.67 -12.30 8.53
C SER A 126 -2.54 -10.94 9.23
N GLU A 127 -1.99 -9.97 8.52
CA GLU A 127 -1.88 -8.57 8.92
C GLU A 127 -2.92 -7.72 8.17
N LEU A 128 -3.69 -6.89 8.89
CA LEU A 128 -4.51 -5.81 8.32
C LEU A 128 -3.71 -4.51 8.26
N ILE A 129 -3.87 -3.77 7.18
CA ILE A 129 -3.12 -2.54 6.91
C ILE A 129 -4.11 -1.47 6.45
N HIS A 130 -4.17 -0.33 7.12
CA HIS A 130 -4.93 0.82 6.64
C HIS A 130 -4.16 1.51 5.50
N ILE A 131 -4.89 1.97 4.49
CA ILE A 131 -4.38 2.78 3.38
C ILE A 131 -5.32 3.97 3.25
N VAL A 132 -4.97 5.08 3.87
CA VAL A 132 -5.86 6.25 3.99
C VAL A 132 -5.47 7.35 2.99
N SER A 133 -6.46 7.98 2.36
CA SER A 133 -6.27 9.21 1.57
C SER A 133 -7.15 10.34 2.07
N ASN A 134 -6.57 11.52 2.29
CA ASN A 134 -7.25 12.68 2.83
C ASN A 134 -7.12 13.89 1.89
N GLU A 135 -8.19 14.37 1.26
CA GLU A 135 -9.58 13.96 1.51
C GLU A 135 -10.00 12.66 0.82
N ASN A 136 -9.56 12.34 -0.40
CA ASN A 136 -10.00 11.13 -1.13
C ASN A 136 -8.92 10.50 -2.00
N PHE A 137 -9.20 9.30 -2.52
CA PHE A 137 -8.30 8.52 -3.35
C PHE A 137 -7.74 9.30 -4.55
N GLU A 138 -8.52 10.21 -5.14
CA GLU A 138 -8.12 11.02 -6.29
C GLU A 138 -6.91 11.92 -6.07
N ILE A 139 -6.51 12.17 -4.82
CA ILE A 139 -5.20 12.79 -4.52
C ILE A 139 -4.07 11.97 -5.12
N TRP A 140 -4.19 10.64 -5.10
CA TRP A 140 -3.24 9.76 -5.74
C TRP A 140 -3.10 10.06 -7.24
N TYR A 141 -4.20 10.37 -7.94
CA TYR A 141 -4.15 10.74 -9.37
C TYR A 141 -3.38 12.04 -9.59
N LEU A 142 -3.60 13.05 -8.74
CA LEU A 142 -2.92 14.35 -8.86
C LEU A 142 -1.40 14.22 -8.72
N LEU A 143 -0.94 13.35 -7.83
CA LEU A 143 0.49 13.14 -7.60
C LEU A 143 1.23 12.55 -8.81
N HIS A 144 0.53 11.98 -9.81
CA HIS A 144 1.17 11.59 -11.07
C HIS A 144 1.67 12.78 -11.90
N PHE A 145 1.12 13.97 -11.68
CA PHE A 145 1.37 15.15 -12.51
C PHE A 145 2.02 16.31 -11.75
N LEU A 146 1.59 16.52 -10.51
CA LEU A 146 1.93 17.70 -9.73
C LEU A 146 2.78 17.32 -8.51
N GLU A 147 3.90 18.03 -8.34
CA GLU A 147 4.65 17.96 -7.08
C GLU A 147 3.74 18.40 -5.93
N TYR A 148 3.71 17.61 -4.85
CA TYR A 148 2.76 17.73 -3.74
C TYR A 148 2.41 19.17 -3.32
N SER A 149 1.14 19.39 -2.98
CA SER A 149 0.66 20.64 -2.40
C SER A 149 0.64 20.55 -0.88
N THR A 150 1.09 21.61 -0.20
CA THR A 150 0.89 21.78 1.26
C THR A 150 -0.33 22.64 1.57
N LYS A 151 -0.98 23.24 0.55
CA LYS A 151 -2.31 23.84 0.70
C LYS A 151 -3.35 22.74 0.78
N ALA A 152 -4.32 22.89 1.68
CA ALA A 152 -5.47 22.00 1.77
C ALA A 152 -6.15 21.85 0.40
N LEU A 153 -6.45 20.61 0.04
CA LEU A 153 -7.20 20.26 -1.15
C LEU A 153 -8.58 19.79 -0.74
N HIS A 154 -9.56 20.15 -1.55
CA HIS A 154 -10.96 19.91 -1.22
C HIS A 154 -11.69 19.17 -2.33
N ARG A 155 -12.54 18.24 -1.91
CA ARG A 155 -13.54 17.60 -2.77
C ARG A 155 -14.46 18.65 -3.41
N PRO A 156 -15.07 18.34 -4.57
CA PRO A 156 -16.11 19.19 -5.13
C PRO A 156 -17.25 19.37 -4.11
N PRO A 157 -17.79 20.59 -3.94
CA PRO A 157 -18.87 20.83 -3.01
C PRO A 157 -20.09 19.98 -3.38
N SER A 158 -20.56 19.16 -2.41
CA SER A 158 -21.73 18.32 -2.61
C SER A 158 -22.95 19.16 -2.98
N GLN A 159 -23.57 18.85 -4.13
CA GLN A 159 -24.80 19.51 -4.57
C GLN A 159 -25.96 19.32 -3.57
N LYS A 160 -25.88 18.30 -2.69
CA LYS A 160 -26.94 17.94 -1.74
C LYS A 160 -26.90 18.76 -0.45
N ASN A 161 -25.76 19.34 -0.09
CA ASN A 161 -25.65 20.20 1.08
C ASN A 161 -25.90 21.66 0.67
N LYS A 162 -27.17 22.05 0.64
CA LYS A 162 -27.61 23.45 0.55
C LYS A 162 -27.27 24.20 1.85
N SER A 163 -25.99 24.28 2.20
CA SER A 163 -25.56 25.23 3.23
C SER A 163 -25.80 26.65 2.70
N PRO A 164 -26.45 27.54 3.46
CA PRO A 164 -26.74 28.90 3.02
C PRO A 164 -25.47 29.75 2.81
N ARG A 165 -24.29 29.27 3.22
CA ARG A 165 -22.98 29.85 2.87
C ARG A 165 -22.23 28.88 1.96
N LYS A 166 -22.26 29.14 0.64
CA LYS A 166 -21.31 28.51 -0.29
C LYS A 166 -19.92 29.01 0.07
N ILE A 167 -19.12 28.20 0.76
CA ILE A 167 -17.70 28.48 0.95
C ILE A 167 -17.08 28.48 -0.45
N PHE A 168 -16.47 29.59 -0.84
CA PHE A 168 -15.70 29.66 -2.09
C PHE A 168 -14.39 28.92 -1.87
N ILE A 169 -14.19 27.85 -2.64
CA ILE A 169 -12.92 27.12 -2.67
C ILE A 169 -12.23 27.49 -4.00
N PRO A 170 -11.02 28.06 -3.98
CA PRO A 170 -10.26 28.39 -5.17
C PRO A 170 -10.05 27.17 -6.10
N PRO A 171 -10.06 27.34 -7.43
CA PRO A 171 -9.84 26.23 -8.36
C PRO A 171 -8.52 25.48 -8.14
N ASP A 172 -7.45 26.15 -7.68
CA ASP A 172 -6.15 25.55 -7.36
C ASP A 172 -6.15 24.71 -6.07
N GLN A 173 -7.26 24.70 -5.34
CA GLN A 173 -7.48 23.90 -4.13
C GLN A 173 -8.61 22.88 -4.31
N ARG A 174 -9.17 22.77 -5.52
CA ARG A 174 -10.29 21.87 -5.83
C ARG A 174 -9.79 20.65 -6.57
N ILE A 175 -9.97 19.47 -5.98
CA ILE A 175 -9.50 18.20 -6.54
C ILE A 175 -10.12 17.95 -7.92
N ASP A 176 -11.42 18.22 -8.09
CA ASP A 176 -12.10 18.08 -9.38
C ASP A 176 -11.48 18.97 -10.46
N LYS A 177 -11.17 20.23 -10.14
CA LYS A 177 -10.59 21.19 -11.10
C LYS A 177 -9.14 20.92 -11.43
N LEU A 178 -8.37 20.47 -10.45
CA LEU A 178 -6.99 20.02 -10.69
C LEU A 178 -6.98 18.78 -11.59
N ILE A 179 -7.86 17.79 -11.35
CA ILE A 179 -7.95 16.59 -12.18
C ILE A 179 -8.36 16.92 -13.61
N GLU A 180 -9.42 17.72 -13.78
CA GLU A 180 -9.87 18.18 -15.11
C GLU A 180 -8.73 18.88 -15.87
N THR A 181 -7.89 19.64 -15.17
CA THR A 181 -6.73 20.34 -15.78
C THR A 181 -5.70 19.37 -16.36
N PHE A 182 -5.39 18.27 -15.66
CA PHE A 182 -4.38 17.31 -16.10
C PHE A 182 -4.92 16.25 -17.07
N LEU A 183 -6.16 15.79 -16.85
CA LEU A 183 -6.74 14.72 -17.66
C LEU A 183 -7.53 15.25 -18.85
N GLY A 184 -7.99 16.50 -18.81
CA GLY A 184 -8.70 17.15 -19.91
C GLY A 184 -10.12 16.63 -20.15
N GLU A 185 -10.70 15.97 -19.15
CA GLU A 185 -12.06 15.41 -19.17
C GLU A 185 -12.80 15.87 -17.91
N ASP A 186 -14.13 15.84 -17.94
CA ASP A 186 -14.96 16.21 -16.79
C ASP A 186 -14.77 15.24 -15.61
N TYR A 187 -14.66 15.78 -14.39
CA TYR A 187 -14.42 14.97 -13.20
C TYR A 187 -15.54 13.95 -12.93
N GLU A 188 -16.80 14.28 -13.23
CA GLU A 188 -17.93 13.36 -13.01
C GLU A 188 -17.86 12.12 -13.90
N ASP A 189 -17.28 12.25 -15.10
CA ASP A 189 -16.99 11.13 -15.99
C ASP A 189 -15.76 10.35 -15.52
N LEU A 190 -14.72 11.06 -15.05
CA LEU A 190 -13.45 10.48 -14.62
C LEU A 190 -13.55 9.62 -13.35
N LYS A 191 -14.33 10.04 -12.34
CA LYS A 191 -14.48 9.30 -11.06
C LYS A 191 -15.05 7.89 -11.23
N SER A 192 -15.62 7.59 -12.40
CA SER A 192 -16.18 6.30 -12.77
C SER A 192 -15.53 5.69 -14.01
N TYR A 193 -14.39 6.22 -14.45
CA TYR A 193 -13.77 5.83 -15.71
C TYR A 193 -12.94 4.54 -15.56
N PRO A 194 -13.34 3.40 -16.17
CA PRO A 194 -12.67 2.11 -15.96
C PRO A 194 -11.25 2.01 -16.50
N GLN A 195 -10.83 3.00 -17.30
CA GLN A 195 -9.50 3.09 -17.89
C GLN A 195 -8.70 4.27 -17.30
N ILE A 196 -9.08 4.78 -16.13
CA ILE A 196 -8.43 5.93 -15.47
C ILE A 196 -6.92 5.75 -15.34
N PHE A 197 -6.47 4.55 -14.97
CA PHE A 197 -5.05 4.21 -14.88
C PHE A 197 -4.31 4.40 -16.21
N GLN A 198 -4.91 3.97 -17.32
CA GLN A 198 -4.33 4.10 -18.66
C GLN A 198 -4.35 5.57 -19.11
N LEU A 199 -5.45 6.27 -18.85
CA LEU A 199 -5.59 7.69 -19.17
C LEU A 199 -4.53 8.54 -18.45
N ILE A 200 -4.26 8.26 -17.17
CA ILE A 200 -3.21 8.96 -16.41
C ILE A 200 -1.86 8.83 -17.14
N LYS A 201 -1.51 7.62 -17.58
CA LYS A 201 -0.26 7.38 -18.33
C LYS A 201 -0.24 8.10 -19.68
N GLU A 202 -1.34 8.05 -20.42
CA GLU A 202 -1.46 8.71 -21.73
C GLU A 202 -1.34 10.23 -21.64
N LYS A 203 -1.78 10.81 -20.51
CA LYS A 203 -1.66 12.25 -20.23
C LYS A 203 -0.30 12.64 -19.65
N GLY A 204 0.65 11.70 -19.56
CA GLY A 204 2.02 11.95 -19.10
C GLY A 204 2.23 11.79 -17.59
N GLY A 205 1.29 11.13 -16.90
CA GLY A 205 1.41 10.82 -15.49
C GLY A 205 2.52 9.81 -15.20
N ASP A 206 3.23 10.01 -14.09
CA ASP A 206 4.41 9.23 -13.72
C ASP A 206 4.27 8.66 -12.30
N GLU A 207 4.13 7.34 -12.20
CA GLU A 207 3.94 6.64 -10.92
C GLU A 207 5.17 6.77 -10.00
N GLN A 208 6.38 6.80 -10.54
CA GLN A 208 7.59 6.93 -9.72
C GLN A 208 7.66 8.32 -9.10
N LYS A 209 7.30 9.36 -9.87
CA LYS A 209 7.16 10.71 -9.33
C LYS A 209 6.02 10.79 -8.32
N ALA A 210 4.88 10.13 -8.56
CA ALA A 210 3.79 10.09 -7.60
C ALA A 210 4.21 9.50 -6.24
N ILE A 211 4.98 8.40 -6.27
CA ILE A 211 5.57 7.81 -5.05
C ILE A 211 6.51 8.82 -4.37
N GLN A 212 7.39 9.49 -5.12
CA GLN A 212 8.31 10.48 -4.56
C GLN A 212 7.57 11.67 -3.94
N TYR A 213 6.55 12.19 -4.61
CA TYR A 213 5.75 13.32 -4.12
C TYR A 213 4.93 12.95 -2.89
N ALA A 214 4.34 11.75 -2.85
CA ALA A 214 3.66 11.25 -1.66
C ALA A 214 4.62 11.14 -0.46
N ASN A 215 5.82 10.60 -0.66
CA ASN A 215 6.84 10.54 0.40
C ASN A 215 7.27 11.93 0.88
N LYS A 216 7.45 12.90 -0.03
CA LYS A 216 7.79 14.28 0.35
C LYS A 216 6.66 14.94 1.15
N LEU A 217 5.40 14.72 0.76
CA LEU A 217 4.21 15.21 1.45
C LEU A 217 4.10 14.62 2.86
N GLU A 218 4.27 13.30 2.97
CA GLU A 218 4.29 12.62 4.27
C GLU A 218 5.40 13.16 5.18
N LYS A 219 6.62 13.29 4.65
CA LYS A 219 7.75 13.84 5.40
C LYS A 219 7.46 15.26 5.89
N TYR A 220 6.90 16.11 5.03
CA TYR A 220 6.50 17.46 5.40
C TYR A 220 5.55 17.46 6.59
N HIS A 221 4.49 16.63 6.56
CA HIS A 221 3.52 16.55 7.65
C HIS A 221 4.13 16.01 8.95
N ARG A 222 5.02 15.00 8.88
CA ARG A 222 5.73 14.50 10.07
C ARG A 222 6.60 15.58 10.71
N GLU A 223 7.21 16.45 9.91
CA GLU A 223 8.08 17.54 10.40
C GLU A 223 7.29 18.71 10.99
N HIS A 224 6.10 19.00 10.46
CA HIS A 224 5.31 20.18 10.85
C HIS A 224 4.18 19.90 11.84
N SER A 225 3.74 18.64 11.92
CA SER A 225 2.68 18.16 12.81
C SER A 225 3.05 16.82 13.46
N PRO A 226 4.16 16.73 14.22
CA PRO A 226 4.72 15.46 14.71
C PRO A 226 3.79 14.70 15.65
N ASP A 227 2.88 15.41 16.34
CA ASP A 227 1.94 14.83 17.31
C ASP A 227 0.65 14.29 16.67
N GLN A 228 0.49 14.44 15.36
CA GLN A 228 -0.71 14.02 14.62
C GLN A 228 -0.38 12.91 13.61
N PRO A 229 -1.22 11.88 13.50
CA PRO A 229 -1.08 10.91 12.42
C PRO A 229 -1.15 11.59 11.04
N VAL A 230 -0.19 11.25 10.16
CA VAL A 230 -0.04 11.90 8.84
C VAL A 230 -1.32 11.80 8.01
N TYR A 231 -2.01 10.66 8.05
CA TYR A 231 -3.24 10.43 7.29
C TYR A 231 -4.39 11.38 7.66
N LEU A 232 -4.31 12.08 8.80
CA LEU A 232 -5.26 13.13 9.18
C LEU A 232 -4.89 14.53 8.62
N SER A 233 -3.73 14.66 7.98
CA SER A 233 -3.30 15.90 7.35
C SER A 233 -3.90 16.04 5.95
N ASN A 234 -4.28 17.27 5.56
CA ASN A 234 -4.83 17.54 4.24
C ASN A 234 -3.86 18.43 3.41
N PRO A 235 -3.44 17.99 2.22
CA PRO A 235 -3.69 16.67 1.63
C PRO A 235 -2.73 15.61 2.20
N SER A 236 -3.14 14.35 2.22
CA SER A 236 -2.22 13.21 2.44
C SER A 236 -2.74 11.95 1.76
N THR A 237 -1.86 10.98 1.50
CA THR A 237 -2.27 9.66 0.98
C THR A 237 -1.22 8.61 1.29
N GLU A 238 -1.68 7.44 1.76
CA GLU A 238 -0.87 6.25 2.00
C GLU A 238 -0.92 5.27 0.81
N VAL A 239 -1.66 5.59 -0.25
CA VAL A 239 -1.82 4.74 -1.44
C VAL A 239 -0.48 4.34 -2.04
N TYR A 240 0.49 5.25 -2.01
CA TYR A 240 1.84 4.99 -2.51
C TYR A 240 2.51 3.80 -1.82
N GLN A 241 2.21 3.52 -0.54
CA GLN A 241 2.78 2.38 0.19
C GLN A 241 2.28 1.06 -0.40
N LEU A 242 0.99 0.97 -0.73
CA LEU A 242 0.42 -0.18 -1.42
C LEU A 242 0.99 -0.31 -2.84
N ILE A 243 1.16 0.78 -3.56
CA ILE A 243 1.76 0.77 -4.90
C ILE A 243 3.21 0.28 -4.86
N VAL A 244 4.03 0.77 -3.91
CA VAL A 244 5.38 0.25 -3.67
C VAL A 244 5.33 -1.25 -3.42
N LYS A 245 4.38 -1.73 -2.60
CA LYS A 245 4.27 -3.16 -2.33
C LYS A 245 3.89 -3.98 -3.56
N LEU A 246 2.96 -3.50 -4.38
CA LEU A 246 2.60 -4.16 -5.64
C LEU A 246 3.79 -4.21 -6.60
N ASN A 247 4.59 -3.13 -6.67
CA ASN A 247 5.81 -3.09 -7.46
C ASN A 247 6.85 -4.09 -6.97
N GLU A 248 7.09 -4.18 -5.65
CA GLU A 248 7.96 -5.20 -5.07
C GLU A 248 7.49 -6.61 -5.45
N LEU A 249 6.20 -6.90 -5.30
CA LEU A 249 5.63 -8.20 -5.67
C LEU A 249 5.80 -8.52 -7.16
N ALA A 250 5.68 -7.50 -8.03
CA ALA A 250 5.88 -7.65 -9.46
C ALA A 250 7.34 -8.00 -9.78
N GLU A 251 8.30 -7.31 -9.17
CA GLU A 251 9.73 -7.58 -9.34
C GLU A 251 10.09 -9.00 -8.93
N LEU A 252 9.48 -9.52 -7.85
CA LEU A 252 9.72 -10.89 -7.39
C LEU A 252 9.29 -11.97 -8.37
N ARG A 253 8.32 -11.65 -9.22
CA ARG A 253 7.83 -12.58 -10.24
C ARG A 253 8.65 -12.57 -11.51
N LYS A 254 9.52 -11.57 -11.69
CA LYS A 254 10.37 -11.53 -12.88
C LYS A 254 11.33 -12.71 -12.86
N PRO A 255 11.55 -13.37 -14.00
CA PRO A 255 12.51 -14.45 -14.06
C PRO A 255 13.90 -13.94 -13.66
N LEU A 256 14.54 -14.62 -12.70
CA LEU A 256 15.91 -14.34 -12.28
C LEU A 256 16.83 -14.43 -13.50
N ASN A 257 17.51 -13.33 -13.81
CA ASN A 257 18.62 -13.35 -14.75
C ASN A 257 19.89 -13.77 -13.97
N PRO A 258 20.62 -14.82 -14.38
CA PRO A 258 21.87 -15.22 -13.73
C PRO A 258 22.89 -14.09 -13.56
N SER A 259 22.88 -13.08 -14.44
CA SER A 259 23.75 -11.90 -14.32
C SER A 259 23.39 -10.95 -13.17
N GLN A 260 22.18 -11.03 -12.64
CA GLN A 260 21.68 -10.23 -11.51
C GLN A 260 21.79 -10.97 -10.17
N MET A 261 22.23 -12.23 -10.20
CA MET A 261 22.50 -13.03 -9.01
C MET A 261 23.89 -12.74 -8.46
N GLY A 262 24.12 -13.19 -7.23
CA GLY A 262 25.40 -13.09 -6.54
C GLY A 262 25.32 -12.28 -5.27
N ASP A 263 26.46 -12.06 -4.66
CA ASP A 263 26.54 -11.45 -3.34
C ASP A 263 26.40 -9.93 -3.42
N ILE A 264 25.57 -9.39 -2.54
CA ILE A 264 25.49 -7.96 -2.31
C ILE A 264 26.63 -7.51 -1.40
N THR A 265 27.07 -6.29 -1.64
CA THR A 265 28.17 -5.62 -0.97
C THR A 265 27.70 -4.27 -0.48
N GLN A 266 28.53 -3.56 0.29
CA GLN A 266 28.19 -2.21 0.75
C GLN A 266 27.90 -1.24 -0.41
N THR A 267 28.50 -1.42 -1.60
CA THR A 267 28.21 -0.56 -2.76
C THR A 267 26.79 -0.73 -3.28
N ASP A 268 26.20 -1.91 -3.13
CA ASP A 268 24.81 -2.18 -3.51
C ASP A 268 23.82 -1.49 -2.56
N LEU A 269 24.26 -1.13 -1.35
CA LEU A 269 23.46 -0.40 -0.36
C LEU A 269 23.53 1.13 -0.52
N LYS A 270 24.54 1.68 -1.22
CA LYS A 270 24.74 3.14 -1.36
C LYS A 270 23.60 3.87 -2.06
N ASN A 271 22.86 3.16 -2.91
CA ASN A 271 21.72 3.71 -3.64
C ASN A 271 20.39 3.44 -2.95
N ALA A 272 20.40 2.71 -1.84
CA ALA A 272 19.24 2.51 -1.00
C ALA A 272 19.40 3.39 0.24
N ASP A 273 18.30 3.87 0.83
CA ASP A 273 18.32 4.68 2.06
C ASP A 273 18.72 3.84 3.28
N TYR A 274 19.89 3.20 3.23
CA TYR A 274 20.42 2.32 4.27
C TYR A 274 20.82 3.17 5.49
N PRO A 275 20.18 2.97 6.66
CA PRO A 275 20.27 3.94 7.75
C PRO A 275 21.51 3.77 8.64
N PHE A 276 22.29 2.70 8.47
CA PHE A 276 23.40 2.38 9.38
C PHE A 276 24.75 2.83 8.84
N LYS A 277 25.57 3.38 9.73
CA LYS A 277 26.96 3.81 9.48
C LYS A 277 28.01 2.84 10.05
N ASP A 278 27.57 1.79 10.74
CA ASP A 278 28.44 0.79 11.36
C ASP A 278 28.84 -0.26 10.30
N ASP A 279 30.10 -0.24 9.89
CA ASP A 279 30.62 -1.16 8.87
C ASP A 279 30.64 -2.63 9.33
N GLU A 280 30.86 -2.90 10.61
CA GLU A 280 30.94 -4.27 11.14
C GLU A 280 29.57 -4.94 11.19
N LEU A 281 28.56 -4.20 11.69
CA LEU A 281 27.15 -4.60 11.62
C LEU A 281 26.71 -4.81 10.18
N THR A 282 27.01 -3.85 9.30
CA THR A 282 26.63 -3.88 7.89
C THR A 282 27.22 -5.10 7.19
N ASN A 283 28.51 -5.36 7.38
CA ASN A 283 29.20 -6.50 6.76
C ASN A 283 28.63 -7.84 7.25
N THR A 284 28.30 -7.94 8.53
CA THR A 284 27.72 -9.18 9.07
C THR A 284 26.31 -9.43 8.55
N LEU A 285 25.48 -8.38 8.47
CA LEU A 285 24.14 -8.48 7.87
C LEU A 285 24.21 -8.86 6.37
N LEU A 286 25.17 -8.28 5.62
CA LEU A 286 25.43 -8.64 4.24
C LEU A 286 25.85 -10.12 4.11
N GLN A 287 26.68 -10.64 5.00
CA GLN A 287 27.06 -12.05 4.99
C GLN A 287 25.87 -12.97 5.28
N LEU A 288 25.08 -12.65 6.30
CA LEU A 288 23.91 -13.44 6.69
C LEU A 288 22.89 -13.49 5.56
N ILE A 289 22.60 -12.35 4.93
CA ILE A 289 21.62 -12.29 3.84
C ILE A 289 22.15 -12.94 2.55
N ASN A 290 23.44 -12.80 2.24
CA ASN A 290 24.03 -13.50 1.09
C ASN A 290 23.98 -15.02 1.26
N LYS A 291 24.28 -15.51 2.47
CA LYS A 291 24.22 -16.93 2.80
C LYS A 291 22.80 -17.47 2.77
N GLN A 292 21.86 -16.76 3.40
CA GLN A 292 20.49 -17.22 3.53
C GLN A 292 19.72 -17.18 2.20
N TYR A 293 20.04 -16.21 1.33
CA TYR A 293 19.36 -16.00 0.05
C TYR A 293 20.31 -16.16 -1.14
N SER A 294 21.17 -17.18 -1.13
CA SER A 294 22.20 -17.39 -2.16
C SER A 294 21.65 -17.52 -3.59
N GLN A 295 20.37 -17.89 -3.72
CA GLN A 295 19.68 -18.08 -5.00
C GLN A 295 18.87 -16.84 -5.45
N GLU A 296 18.89 -15.77 -4.66
CA GLU A 296 18.17 -14.53 -4.98
C GLU A 296 19.01 -13.54 -5.78
N THR A 297 18.34 -12.60 -6.46
CA THR A 297 19.04 -11.46 -7.07
C THR A 297 19.62 -10.52 -6.02
N LYS A 298 20.65 -9.76 -6.41
CA LYS A 298 21.19 -8.67 -5.59
C LYS A 298 20.10 -7.68 -5.14
N ALA A 299 19.23 -7.28 -6.06
CA ALA A 299 18.12 -6.36 -5.76
C ALA A 299 17.16 -6.94 -4.70
N ARG A 300 16.83 -8.24 -4.79
CA ARG A 300 15.98 -8.90 -3.80
C ARG A 300 16.65 -8.97 -2.42
N LYS A 301 17.94 -9.30 -2.36
CA LYS A 301 18.70 -9.27 -1.11
C LYS A 301 18.65 -7.88 -0.48
N VAL A 302 18.88 -6.80 -1.24
CA VAL A 302 18.77 -5.43 -0.73
C VAL A 302 17.35 -5.15 -0.21
N ALA A 303 16.30 -5.50 -0.95
CA ALA A 303 14.92 -5.27 -0.53
C ALA A 303 14.54 -6.01 0.76
N LEU A 304 14.92 -7.29 0.89
CA LEU A 304 14.72 -8.09 2.10
C LEU A 304 15.43 -7.45 3.30
N LEU A 305 16.66 -6.98 3.08
CA LEU A 305 17.42 -6.29 4.11
C LEU A 305 16.69 -5.01 4.58
N MET A 306 16.18 -4.22 3.65
CA MET A 306 15.45 -2.98 3.97
C MET A 306 14.10 -3.22 4.63
N ASP A 307 13.37 -4.28 4.26
CA ASP A 307 12.08 -4.64 4.88
C ASP A 307 12.26 -4.99 6.37
N ILE A 308 13.35 -5.68 6.72
CA ILE A 308 13.73 -5.98 8.11
C ILE A 308 13.92 -4.68 8.92
N PHE A 309 14.42 -3.60 8.30
CA PHE A 309 14.67 -2.33 8.99
C PHE A 309 13.47 -1.39 9.04
N LYS A 310 12.58 -1.43 8.04
CA LYS A 310 11.44 -0.51 7.95
C LYS A 310 10.35 -0.79 8.98
N ASN A 311 10.20 -2.04 9.44
CA ASN A 311 9.18 -2.39 10.42
C ASN A 311 9.70 -3.39 11.48
N PRO A 312 10.63 -2.94 12.35
CA PRO A 312 11.39 -3.81 13.25
C PRO A 312 10.57 -4.46 14.37
N TYR A 313 9.28 -4.14 14.53
CA TYR A 313 8.50 -4.66 15.67
C TYR A 313 7.11 -5.20 15.32
N HIS A 314 6.64 -5.07 14.08
CA HIS A 314 5.30 -5.53 13.67
C HIS A 314 5.24 -6.43 12.44
N ASN A 315 6.36 -6.88 11.87
CA ASN A 315 6.35 -7.71 10.65
C ASN A 315 6.60 -9.21 10.92
N THR A 316 5.79 -10.07 10.30
CA THR A 316 6.03 -11.50 10.07
C THR A 316 7.43 -11.80 9.51
N ALA A 317 8.07 -10.86 8.81
CA ALA A 317 9.45 -11.01 8.32
C ALA A 317 10.48 -11.30 9.44
N CYS A 318 10.26 -10.82 10.67
CA CYS A 318 11.12 -11.17 11.82
C CYS A 318 10.97 -12.62 12.26
N HIS A 319 9.79 -13.22 12.04
CA HIS A 319 9.51 -14.63 12.33
C HIS A 319 10.08 -15.54 11.23
N GLU A 320 10.10 -15.06 9.99
CA GLU A 320 10.64 -15.80 8.84
C GLU A 320 12.18 -15.72 8.75
N HIS A 321 12.80 -14.69 9.34
CA HIS A 321 14.23 -14.38 9.17
C HIS A 321 14.96 -14.20 10.51
N THR A 322 14.68 -15.11 11.46
CA THR A 322 15.11 -15.04 12.86
C THR A 322 16.60 -14.81 13.07
N ASN A 323 17.49 -15.35 12.24
CA ASN A 323 18.94 -15.15 12.41
C ASN A 323 19.39 -13.73 12.09
N ILE A 324 18.89 -13.16 10.99
CA ILE A 324 19.22 -11.78 10.56
C ILE A 324 18.58 -10.79 11.53
N ALA A 325 17.31 -11.02 11.88
CA ALA A 325 16.58 -10.19 12.82
C ALA A 325 17.19 -10.24 14.24
N SER A 326 17.54 -11.42 14.75
CA SER A 326 18.15 -11.56 16.08
C SER A 326 19.51 -10.87 16.17
N TYR A 327 20.36 -10.99 15.15
CA TYR A 327 21.64 -10.29 15.12
C TYR A 327 21.44 -8.77 15.12
N PHE A 328 20.50 -8.30 14.29
CA PHE A 328 20.14 -6.89 14.25
C PHE A 328 19.69 -6.37 15.64
N TYR A 329 18.77 -7.06 16.32
CA TYR A 329 18.25 -6.63 17.64
C TYR A 329 19.28 -6.70 18.77
N GLN A 330 20.29 -7.59 18.68
CA GLN A 330 21.36 -7.65 19.67
C GLN A 330 22.26 -6.40 19.62
N HIS A 331 22.45 -5.83 18.43
CA HIS A 331 23.36 -4.70 18.21
C HIS A 331 22.64 -3.34 18.14
N TYR A 332 21.32 -3.32 17.96
CA TYR A 332 20.46 -2.13 18.07
C TYR A 332 19.26 -2.38 18.99
N PRO A 333 19.48 -2.60 20.30
CA PRO A 333 18.40 -2.68 21.27
C PRO A 333 17.70 -1.31 21.40
N ARG A 334 16.39 -1.32 21.67
CA ARG A 334 15.53 -0.12 21.81
C ARG A 334 16.19 1.00 22.62
N SER A 335 16.06 2.23 22.14
CA SER A 335 15.97 3.43 22.98
C SER A 335 14.54 3.66 23.41
#